data_AF-A0A354WVE6-F1
#
_entry.id   AF-A0A354WVE6-F1
#
_cell.length_a   1.000
_cell.length_b   1.000
_cell.length_c   1.000
_cell.angle_alpha   90.00
_cell.angle_beta   90.00
_cell.angle_gamma   90.00
#
_symmetry.space_group_name_H-M   'P 1'
#
loop_
_entity.id
_entity.type
_entity.pdbx_description
1 polymer ?
#
loop_
_entity_poly.entity_id
_entity_poly.type
_entity_poly.pdbx_seq_one_letter_code
_entity_poly.pdbx_strand_id
1 'polypeptide(L)'
;MNLPDQQFIIALNHLICARQYGSHLIAVNHQQQKARVGDTTQFRLRRPNMKTMKKALVFVLVLVMMISVMALPASAKLSTTYFSDVSGFVELYNGSLANGYIRALQAFLYHYPYTQATIISGGGIDGGYGSATESAVKIYQQKKWPYNKNEWDGRVGSKTWTKIANDLSEGEATMEHVYLCYNGNHVMFVDLRAEGRTYYSCNAQGEKDRYIRSY
;
A
#
# COMPACT_ATOMS: atom_id res chain seq x y z
N MET A 1 -13.31 -25.52 -61.31
CA MET A 1 -13.76 -26.53 -60.33
C MET A 1 -13.68 -25.85 -58.97
N ASN A 2 -14.81 -25.78 -58.25
CA ASN A 2 -15.03 -24.98 -57.04
C ASN A 2 -14.15 -25.40 -55.84
N LEU A 3 -13.73 -24.43 -55.02
CA LEU A 3 -13.05 -24.58 -53.72
C LEU A 3 -13.94 -25.29 -52.66
N PRO A 4 -13.36 -25.94 -51.62
CA PRO A 4 -13.08 -25.24 -50.36
C PRO A 4 -11.85 -25.70 -49.51
N ASP A 5 -11.31 -24.72 -48.79
CA ASP A 5 -10.82 -24.64 -47.41
C ASP A 5 -10.26 -25.85 -46.58
N GLN A 6 -9.13 -25.50 -45.94
CA GLN A 6 -8.71 -25.72 -44.55
C GLN A 6 -7.89 -26.96 -44.12
N GLN A 7 -6.72 -26.59 -43.58
CA GLN A 7 -6.03 -27.07 -42.37
C GLN A 7 -5.17 -28.35 -42.42
N PHE A 8 -3.87 -28.09 -42.33
CA PHE A 8 -2.81 -28.94 -41.81
C PHE A 8 -3.16 -29.58 -40.46
N ILE A 9 -3.06 -30.92 -40.34
CA ILE A 9 -2.37 -31.61 -39.22
C ILE A 9 -1.76 -32.90 -39.78
N ILE A 10 -0.42 -32.99 -39.77
CA ILE A 10 0.34 -34.19 -40.16
C ILE A 10 0.52 -35.12 -38.94
N ALA A 11 -0.06 -36.31 -39.09
CA ALA A 11 0.38 -37.64 -38.64
C ALA A 11 0.97 -37.83 -37.23
N LEU A 12 0.08 -38.28 -36.34
CA LEU A 12 0.20 -39.36 -35.36
C LEU A 12 1.44 -40.28 -35.49
N ASN A 13 2.19 -40.45 -34.40
CA ASN A 13 2.89 -41.72 -34.15
C ASN A 13 2.98 -42.13 -32.67
N HIS A 14 2.01 -41.74 -31.84
CA HIS A 14 1.69 -42.45 -30.59
C HIS A 14 0.17 -42.31 -30.33
N LEU A 15 -0.56 -43.42 -30.44
CA LEU A 15 -2.01 -43.47 -30.21
C LEU A 15 -2.39 -42.91 -28.83
N ILE A 16 -3.19 -41.84 -28.82
CA ILE A 16 -3.94 -41.40 -27.64
C ILE A 16 -5.36 -41.94 -27.80
N CYS A 17 -5.74 -42.96 -27.03
CA CYS A 17 -7.14 -43.34 -26.90
C CYS A 17 -7.86 -42.25 -26.11
N ALA A 18 -8.62 -41.40 -26.79
CA ALA A 18 -9.54 -40.45 -26.16
C ALA A 18 -10.91 -41.11 -25.98
N ARG A 19 -11.48 -41.05 -24.76
CA ARG A 19 -12.87 -41.45 -24.49
C ARG A 19 -13.66 -40.23 -24.05
N GLN A 20 -14.69 -39.88 -24.82
CA GLN A 20 -15.52 -38.67 -24.63
C GLN A 20 -16.62 -38.92 -23.59
N TYR A 21 -16.73 -38.01 -22.60
CA TYR A 21 -17.88 -37.88 -21.70
C TYR A 21 -18.35 -36.42 -21.74
N GLY A 22 -19.35 -36.13 -22.58
CA GLY A 22 -19.91 -34.77 -22.70
C GLY A 22 -18.93 -33.72 -23.26
N SER A 23 -19.11 -32.46 -22.84
CA SER A 23 -18.44 -31.27 -23.39
C SER A 23 -17.08 -30.93 -22.77
N HIS A 24 -16.47 -31.80 -21.97
CA HIS A 24 -15.12 -31.59 -21.44
C HIS A 24 -14.23 -32.83 -21.65
N LEU A 25 -13.12 -32.64 -22.36
CA LEU A 25 -12.06 -33.64 -22.53
C LEU A 25 -11.07 -33.54 -21.37
N ILE A 26 -10.94 -34.60 -20.59
CA ILE A 26 -9.92 -34.75 -19.54
C ILE A 26 -8.86 -35.72 -20.04
N ALA A 27 -7.63 -35.25 -20.21
CA ALA A 27 -6.49 -36.11 -20.50
C ALA A 27 -6.03 -36.82 -19.22
N VAL A 28 -6.10 -38.15 -19.20
CA VAL A 28 -5.62 -38.99 -18.10
C VAL A 28 -4.25 -39.54 -18.46
N ASN A 29 -3.21 -39.16 -17.71
CA ASN A 29 -1.86 -39.66 -17.90
C ASN A 29 -1.70 -41.07 -17.28
N HIS A 30 -1.44 -42.07 -18.12
CA HIS A 30 -1.34 -43.50 -17.76
C HIS A 30 0.04 -43.87 -17.17
N GLN A 31 0.50 -43.15 -16.15
CA GLN A 31 1.75 -43.46 -15.44
C GLN A 31 1.58 -43.68 -13.92
N GLN A 32 0.34 -43.71 -13.41
CA GLN A 32 0.07 -43.77 -11.96
C GLN A 32 -0.88 -44.90 -11.52
N GLN A 33 -0.92 -46.03 -12.23
CA GLN A 33 -1.66 -47.22 -11.75
C GLN A 33 -0.91 -48.53 -11.99
N LYS A 34 0.10 -48.81 -11.15
CA LYS A 34 0.59 -50.18 -10.91
C LYS A 34 1.22 -50.31 -9.52
N ALA A 35 0.39 -50.32 -8.49
CA ALA A 35 0.66 -50.96 -7.20
C ALA A 35 -0.59 -51.78 -6.84
N ARG A 36 -0.65 -53.04 -7.31
CA ARG A 36 -0.32 -54.27 -6.57
C ARG A 36 -1.39 -54.62 -5.51
N VAL A 37 -2.35 -55.44 -5.92
CA VAL A 37 -3.12 -56.31 -5.01
C VAL A 37 -2.14 -57.34 -4.45
N GLY A 38 -2.05 -57.42 -3.13
CA GLY A 38 -1.28 -58.42 -2.40
C GLY A 38 0.10 -57.93 -1.95
N ASP A 39 0.15 -57.21 -0.82
CA ASP A 39 1.00 -57.59 0.30
C ASP A 39 0.60 -56.80 1.56
N THR A 40 0.32 -57.50 2.65
CA THR A 40 -0.13 -56.95 3.94
C THR A 40 1.07 -56.30 4.64
N THR A 41 1.39 -55.05 4.27
CA THR A 41 2.43 -54.28 4.95
C THR A 41 1.82 -53.36 6.01
N GLN A 42 2.03 -53.74 7.26
CA GLN A 42 1.88 -52.89 8.45
C GLN A 42 2.53 -51.52 8.19
N PHE A 43 1.73 -50.49 7.92
CA PHE A 43 2.19 -49.11 7.81
C PHE A 43 2.51 -48.62 9.22
N ARG A 44 3.70 -48.99 9.71
CA ARG A 44 4.26 -48.50 10.96
C ARG A 44 4.46 -47.00 10.80
N LEU A 45 3.56 -46.18 11.35
CA LEU A 45 3.77 -44.76 11.57
C LEU A 45 5.06 -44.61 12.37
N ARG A 46 6.17 -44.34 11.67
CA ARG A 46 7.45 -44.06 12.29
C ARG A 46 7.27 -42.71 12.98
N ARG A 47 6.91 -42.73 14.27
CA ARG A 47 6.88 -41.53 15.11
C ARG A 47 8.21 -40.81 14.87
N PRO A 48 8.22 -39.63 14.25
CA PRO A 48 9.46 -38.97 13.98
C PRO A 48 10.11 -38.68 15.33
N ASN A 49 11.41 -38.92 15.43
CA ASN A 49 12.11 -38.74 16.69
C ASN A 49 11.86 -37.32 17.21
N MET A 50 11.29 -37.18 18.41
CA MET A 50 10.91 -35.88 19.00
C MET A 50 12.08 -34.90 19.02
N LYS A 51 13.32 -35.39 19.07
CA LYS A 51 14.54 -34.55 19.01
C LYS A 51 14.72 -33.93 17.63
N THR A 52 14.41 -34.67 16.56
CA THR A 52 14.49 -34.20 15.17
C THR A 52 13.31 -33.31 14.82
N MET A 53 12.10 -33.60 15.34
CA MET A 53 10.92 -32.73 15.20
C MET A 53 11.11 -31.38 15.89
N LYS A 54 11.66 -31.37 17.11
CA LYS A 54 11.98 -30.13 17.82
C LYS A 54 13.00 -29.29 17.05
N LYS A 55 14.03 -29.92 16.48
CA LYS A 55 15.02 -29.23 15.64
C LYS A 55 14.41 -28.66 14.36
N ALA A 56 13.54 -29.42 13.68
CA ALA A 56 12.83 -28.95 12.49
C ALA A 56 11.87 -27.80 12.81
N LEU A 57 11.13 -27.89 13.91
CA LEU A 57 10.23 -26.83 14.39
C LEU A 57 11.01 -25.56 14.75
N VAL A 58 12.15 -25.69 15.44
CA VAL A 58 13.04 -24.56 15.74
C VAL A 58 13.59 -23.95 14.45
N PHE A 59 13.96 -24.76 13.46
CA PHE A 59 14.45 -24.26 12.17
C PHE A 59 13.36 -23.48 11.43
N VAL A 60 12.12 -23.98 11.41
CA VAL A 60 10.98 -23.29 10.82
C VAL A 60 10.65 -22.00 11.59
N LEU A 61 10.68 -22.01 12.93
CA LEU A 61 10.47 -20.81 13.75
C LEU A 61 11.57 -19.76 13.52
N VAL A 62 12.84 -20.18 13.41
CA VAL A 62 13.96 -19.28 13.09
C VAL A 62 13.81 -18.72 11.68
N LEU A 63 13.41 -19.54 10.70
CA LEU A 63 13.15 -19.07 9.34
C LEU A 63 11.95 -18.11 9.29
N VAL A 64 10.85 -18.38 10.02
CA VAL A 64 9.69 -17.47 10.11
C VAL A 64 10.07 -16.17 10.83
N MET A 65 10.85 -16.23 11.90
CA MET A 65 11.39 -15.04 12.58
C MET A 65 12.37 -14.26 11.69
N MET A 66 13.20 -14.93 10.88
CA MET A 66 14.12 -14.30 9.93
C MET A 66 13.39 -13.65 8.74
N ILE A 67 12.32 -14.27 8.25
CA ILE A 67 11.48 -13.70 7.18
C ILE A 67 10.62 -12.52 7.71
N SER A 68 10.38 -12.45 9.02
CA SER A 68 9.72 -11.31 9.67
C SER A 68 10.59 -10.02 9.68
N VAL A 69 11.83 -10.07 9.22
CA VAL A 69 12.76 -8.93 9.11
C VAL A 69 12.67 -8.24 7.73
N MET A 70 11.73 -8.63 6.87
CA MET A 70 11.54 -7.96 5.58
C MET A 70 10.96 -6.55 5.74
N ALA A 71 11.88 -5.59 5.76
CA ALA A 71 11.71 -4.17 5.44
C ALA A 71 10.55 -3.46 6.15
N LEU A 72 10.81 -3.05 7.40
CA LEU A 72 10.34 -1.71 7.77
C LEU A 72 11.04 -0.76 6.78
N PRO A 73 10.33 0.02 5.93
CA PRO A 73 11.00 1.15 5.31
C PRO A 73 11.55 1.97 6.49
N ALA A 74 12.87 2.11 6.55
CA ALA A 74 13.52 3.07 7.43
C ALA A 74 13.11 4.44 6.93
N SER A 75 11.87 4.84 7.23
CA SER A 75 11.36 6.13 6.82
C SER A 75 12.04 7.12 7.75
N ALA A 76 13.01 7.84 7.20
CA ALA A 76 13.73 8.85 7.93
C ALA A 76 12.72 9.89 8.39
N LYS A 77 12.83 10.31 9.66
CA LYS A 77 12.04 11.46 10.14
C LYS A 77 12.28 12.65 9.21
N LEU A 78 11.25 13.46 9.05
CA LEU A 78 11.32 14.67 8.26
C LEU A 78 12.51 15.55 8.68
N SER A 79 13.37 15.96 7.74
CA SER A 79 14.49 16.86 8.01
C SER A 79 14.01 18.21 8.54
N THR A 80 14.88 18.91 9.26
CA THR A 80 14.56 20.21 9.87
C THR A 80 14.04 21.24 8.86
N THR A 81 14.54 21.20 7.63
CA THR A 81 14.09 22.07 6.54
C THR A 81 12.62 21.81 6.18
N TYR A 82 12.28 20.57 5.80
CA TYR A 82 10.90 20.25 5.41
C TYR A 82 9.94 20.35 6.59
N PHE A 83 10.41 20.04 7.81
CA PHE A 83 9.65 20.23 9.03
C PHE A 83 9.26 21.70 9.23
N SER A 84 10.22 22.62 9.08
CA SER A 84 10.00 24.05 9.22
C SER A 84 9.05 24.57 8.14
N ASP A 85 9.28 24.17 6.88
CA ASP A 85 8.47 24.59 5.74
C ASP A 85 6.99 24.16 5.91
N VAL A 86 6.73 22.90 6.29
CA VAL A 86 5.37 22.37 6.50
C VAL A 86 4.71 22.98 7.73
N SER A 87 5.44 23.14 8.84
CA SER A 87 4.91 23.74 10.07
C SER A 87 4.48 25.21 9.90
N GLY A 88 5.04 25.88 8.88
CA GLY A 88 4.75 27.26 8.49
C GLY A 88 3.70 27.41 7.38
N PHE A 89 3.01 26.33 6.98
CA PHE A 89 1.94 26.42 5.99
C PHE A 89 0.77 27.30 6.46
N VAL A 90 0.05 27.86 5.48
CA VAL A 90 -1.10 28.75 5.72
C VAL A 90 -2.18 28.03 6.53
N GLU A 91 -2.87 28.78 7.38
CA GLU A 91 -4.02 28.26 8.12
C GLU A 91 -5.13 27.82 7.15
N LEU A 92 -5.66 26.62 7.35
CA LEU A 92 -6.82 26.11 6.62
C LEU A 92 -8.03 25.96 7.54
N TYR A 93 -9.20 26.25 6.99
CA TYR A 93 -10.49 26.12 7.65
C TYR A 93 -11.60 26.00 6.61
N ASN A 94 -12.81 25.65 7.04
CA ASN A 94 -13.97 25.52 6.16
C ASN A 94 -14.25 26.82 5.39
N GLY A 95 -14.23 26.74 4.05
CA GLY A 95 -14.30 27.91 3.15
C GLY A 95 -12.95 28.45 2.67
N SER A 96 -11.82 27.87 3.08
CA SER A 96 -10.51 28.18 2.53
C SER A 96 -10.42 27.84 1.03
N LEU A 97 -9.72 28.67 0.27
CA LEU A 97 -9.55 28.52 -1.18
C LEU A 97 -8.15 28.00 -1.59
N ALA A 98 -7.29 27.69 -0.62
CA ALA A 98 -5.91 27.27 -0.82
C ALA A 98 -5.81 25.81 -1.32
N ASN A 99 -6.20 25.57 -2.57
CA ASN A 99 -6.46 24.24 -3.12
C ASN A 99 -5.30 23.23 -2.93
N GLY A 100 -4.06 23.60 -3.24
CA GLY A 100 -2.91 22.71 -3.08
C GLY A 100 -2.65 22.33 -1.62
N TYR A 101 -2.79 23.28 -0.70
CA TYR A 101 -2.64 23.02 0.74
C TYR A 101 -3.75 22.10 1.25
N ILE A 102 -4.99 22.32 0.80
CA ILE A 102 -6.14 21.48 1.17
C ILE A 102 -5.93 20.06 0.66
N ARG A 103 -5.45 19.87 -0.58
CA ARG A 103 -5.14 18.55 -1.12
C ARG A 103 -4.03 17.85 -0.35
N ALA A 104 -2.99 18.55 0.05
CA ALA A 104 -1.92 17.97 0.88
C ALA A 104 -2.46 17.53 2.26
N LEU A 105 -3.31 18.35 2.88
CA LEU A 105 -4.00 17.98 4.11
C LEU A 105 -4.89 16.75 3.92
N GLN A 106 -5.70 16.73 2.86
CA GLN A 106 -6.59 15.62 2.56
C GLN A 106 -5.82 14.34 2.24
N ALA A 107 -4.69 14.43 1.53
CA ALA A 107 -3.81 13.28 1.28
C ALA A 107 -3.28 12.69 2.60
N PHE A 108 -2.82 13.56 3.52
CA PHE A 108 -2.42 13.12 4.86
C PHE A 108 -3.57 12.43 5.60
N LEU A 109 -4.75 13.06 5.67
CA LEU A 109 -5.92 12.52 6.35
C LEU A 109 -6.50 11.27 5.67
N TYR A 110 -6.30 11.12 4.37
CA TYR A 110 -6.71 9.94 3.61
C TYR A 110 -5.89 8.71 4.02
N HIS A 111 -4.59 8.90 4.33
CA HIS A 111 -3.73 7.82 4.80
C HIS A 111 -3.73 7.66 6.34
N TYR A 112 -4.27 8.64 7.07
CA TYR A 112 -4.39 8.55 8.52
C TYR A 112 -5.53 7.60 8.94
N PRO A 113 -5.26 6.58 9.78
CA PRO A 113 -6.13 5.41 9.95
C PRO A 113 -7.52 5.72 10.54
N TYR A 114 -7.67 6.85 11.23
CA TYR A 114 -8.93 7.23 11.86
C TYR A 114 -9.80 8.17 11.02
N THR A 115 -9.30 8.66 9.89
CA THR A 115 -9.95 9.72 9.09
C THR A 115 -10.22 9.33 7.65
N GLN A 116 -9.61 8.24 7.17
CA GLN A 116 -9.74 7.78 5.79
C GLN A 116 -11.20 7.68 5.31
N ALA A 117 -12.06 7.00 6.07
CA ALA A 117 -13.47 6.82 5.71
C ALA A 117 -14.21 8.17 5.61
N THR A 118 -13.90 9.12 6.50
CA THR A 118 -14.47 10.48 6.49
C THR A 118 -14.03 11.28 5.27
N ILE A 119 -12.76 11.16 4.87
CA ILE A 119 -12.26 11.82 3.66
C ILE A 119 -12.90 11.22 2.41
N ILE A 120 -13.00 9.88 2.32
CA ILE A 120 -13.65 9.19 1.20
C ILE A 120 -15.12 9.59 1.07
N SER A 121 -15.88 9.61 2.17
CA SER A 121 -17.30 10.01 2.14
C SER A 121 -17.50 11.49 1.78
N GLY A 122 -16.47 12.32 1.98
CA GLY A 122 -16.44 13.73 1.63
C GLY A 122 -16.08 14.06 0.19
N GLY A 123 -15.75 13.06 -0.65
CA GLY A 123 -15.30 13.27 -2.03
C GLY A 123 -13.81 12.97 -2.26
N GLY A 124 -13.07 12.56 -1.23
CA GLY A 124 -11.66 12.20 -1.33
C GLY A 124 -10.72 13.41 -1.31
N ILE A 125 -9.65 13.34 -2.10
CA ILE A 125 -8.65 14.41 -2.24
C ILE A 125 -9.11 15.36 -3.36
N ASP A 126 -10.10 16.18 -3.05
CA ASP A 126 -10.80 17.05 -4.01
C ASP A 126 -10.33 18.52 -3.98
N GLY A 127 -9.58 18.92 -2.95
CA GLY A 127 -9.09 20.27 -2.70
C GLY A 127 -10.14 21.24 -2.15
N GLY A 128 -11.29 20.74 -1.70
CA GLY A 128 -12.34 21.48 -1.02
C GLY A 128 -12.30 21.27 0.49
N TYR A 129 -12.16 22.33 1.27
CA TYR A 129 -12.26 22.25 2.73
C TYR A 129 -13.73 22.30 3.16
N GLY A 130 -14.47 21.22 2.93
CA GLY A 130 -15.85 21.07 3.37
C GLY A 130 -15.99 20.47 4.78
N SER A 131 -17.23 20.16 5.15
CA SER A 131 -17.59 19.59 6.46
C SER A 131 -16.91 18.26 6.76
N ALA A 132 -16.72 17.40 5.75
CA ALA A 132 -16.03 16.13 5.89
C ALA A 132 -14.54 16.32 6.23
N THR A 133 -13.86 17.21 5.50
CA THR A 133 -12.46 17.58 5.77
C THR A 133 -12.32 18.18 7.17
N GLU A 134 -13.21 19.11 7.56
CA GLU A 134 -13.22 19.69 8.90
C GLU A 134 -13.41 18.63 9.99
N SER A 135 -14.33 17.69 9.78
CA SER A 135 -14.58 16.58 10.72
C SER A 135 -13.37 15.66 10.85
N ALA A 136 -12.71 15.32 9.73
CA ALA A 136 -11.47 14.55 9.73
C ALA A 136 -10.35 15.27 10.49
N VAL A 137 -10.21 16.59 10.32
CA VAL A 137 -9.25 17.39 11.09
C VAL A 137 -9.56 17.34 12.58
N LYS A 138 -10.82 17.47 13.00
CA LYS A 138 -11.21 17.35 14.42
C LYS A 138 -10.86 15.98 14.99
N ILE A 139 -11.06 14.90 14.24
CA ILE A 139 -10.67 13.54 14.64
C ILE A 139 -9.14 13.46 14.81
N TYR A 140 -8.37 14.00 13.85
CA TYR A 140 -6.91 14.03 13.97
C TYR A 140 -6.46 14.82 15.20
N GLN A 141 -7.01 16.02 15.41
CA GLN A 141 -6.73 16.86 16.57
C GLN A 141 -7.07 16.16 17.89
N GLN A 142 -8.20 15.43 17.96
CA GLN A 142 -8.55 14.60 19.11
C GLN A 142 -7.48 13.55 19.43
N LYS A 143 -6.91 12.93 18.40
CA LYS A 143 -5.81 11.96 18.59
C LYS A 143 -4.50 12.63 19.02
N LYS A 144 -4.25 13.87 18.61
CA LYS A 144 -3.01 14.60 18.96
C LYS A 144 -3.08 15.33 20.29
N TRP A 145 -4.28 15.70 20.72
CA TRP A 145 -4.54 16.43 21.95
C TRP A 145 -5.71 15.81 22.74
N PRO A 146 -5.61 14.55 23.20
CA PRO A 146 -6.73 13.81 23.79
C PRO A 146 -7.32 14.46 25.05
N TYR A 147 -6.56 15.31 25.73
CA TYR A 147 -6.96 15.99 26.97
C TYR A 147 -7.16 17.51 26.80
N ASN A 148 -7.06 18.05 25.58
CA ASN A 148 -7.21 19.47 25.32
C ASN A 148 -8.22 19.71 24.20
N LYS A 149 -9.51 19.76 24.58
CA LYS A 149 -10.64 19.94 23.66
C LYS A 149 -10.61 21.26 22.89
N ASN A 150 -9.91 22.27 23.40
CA ASN A 150 -9.79 23.56 22.75
C ASN A 150 -8.97 23.49 21.45
N GLU A 151 -8.17 22.43 21.28
CA GLU A 151 -7.40 22.20 20.05
C GLU A 151 -8.20 21.43 19.00
N TRP A 152 -9.47 21.06 19.24
CA TRP A 152 -10.32 20.27 18.33
C TRP A 152 -11.27 21.17 17.52
N ASP A 153 -10.75 22.29 17.05
CA ASP A 153 -11.51 23.35 16.40
C ASP A 153 -11.78 23.08 14.90
N GLY A 154 -11.13 22.08 14.31
CA GLY A 154 -11.22 21.78 12.88
C GLY A 154 -10.46 22.77 12.00
N ARG A 155 -9.58 23.59 12.58
CA ARG A 155 -8.68 24.50 11.86
C ARG A 155 -7.27 23.91 11.79
N VAL A 156 -6.62 24.06 10.65
CA VAL A 156 -5.24 23.59 10.45
C VAL A 156 -4.31 24.79 10.48
N GLY A 157 -4.09 25.32 11.68
CA GLY A 157 -3.07 26.34 11.93
C GLY A 157 -1.69 25.73 12.20
N SER A 158 -0.73 26.58 12.56
CA SER A 158 0.68 26.17 12.77
C SER A 158 0.84 24.99 13.76
N LYS A 159 0.04 24.93 14.83
CA LYS A 159 0.06 23.79 15.76
C LYS A 159 -0.32 22.47 15.09
N THR A 160 -1.40 22.46 14.31
CA THR A 160 -1.87 21.28 13.59
C THR A 160 -0.87 20.89 12.50
N TRP A 161 -0.36 21.85 11.74
CA TRP A 161 0.71 21.61 10.76
C TRP A 161 1.99 21.06 11.39
N THR A 162 2.38 21.55 12.57
CA THR A 162 3.53 21.02 13.32
C THR A 162 3.32 19.56 13.71
N LYS A 163 2.10 19.16 14.11
CA LYS A 163 1.80 17.74 14.38
C LYS A 163 1.85 16.89 13.13
N ILE A 164 1.33 17.41 12.00
CA ILE A 164 1.41 16.72 10.72
C ILE A 164 2.88 16.55 10.31
N ALA A 165 3.69 17.60 10.37
CA ALA A 165 5.13 17.55 10.07
C ALA A 165 5.89 16.52 10.93
N ASN A 166 5.52 16.36 12.20
CA ASN A 166 6.08 15.32 13.09
C ASN A 166 5.67 13.90 12.69
N ASP A 167 4.50 13.73 12.10
CA ASP A 167 3.99 12.43 11.64
C ASP A 167 4.50 12.06 10.24
N LEU A 168 4.98 13.05 9.49
CA LEU A 168 5.55 12.86 8.18
C LEU A 168 6.99 12.36 8.27
N SER A 169 7.38 11.71 7.19
CA SER A 169 8.71 11.17 6.99
C SER A 169 9.16 11.41 5.55
N GLU A 170 10.44 11.31 5.30
CA GLU A 170 10.98 11.32 3.95
C GLU A 170 10.83 9.92 3.33
N GLY A 171 10.33 9.90 2.09
CA GLY A 171 10.15 8.71 1.28
C GLY A 171 11.23 8.58 0.22
N GLU A 172 10.83 8.23 -1.00
CA GLU A 172 11.71 8.23 -2.16
C GLU A 172 12.32 9.63 -2.35
N ALA A 173 13.65 9.66 -2.42
CA ALA A 173 14.44 10.89 -2.58
C ALA A 173 15.49 10.68 -3.68
N THR A 174 15.58 11.66 -4.56
CA THR A 174 16.60 11.78 -5.61
C THR A 174 17.22 13.18 -5.55
N MET A 175 18.18 13.47 -6.43
CA MET A 175 18.68 14.83 -6.57
C MET A 175 17.62 15.82 -7.12
N GLU A 176 16.56 15.30 -7.74
CA GLU A 176 15.53 16.12 -8.40
C GLU A 176 14.28 16.32 -7.55
N HIS A 177 13.99 15.40 -6.64
CA HIS A 177 12.77 15.46 -5.84
C HIS A 177 12.84 14.61 -4.59
N VAL A 178 11.94 14.88 -3.66
CA VAL A 178 11.64 14.00 -2.52
C VAL A 178 10.14 13.93 -2.27
N TYR A 179 9.65 12.77 -1.84
CA TYR A 179 8.30 12.63 -1.32
C TYR A 179 8.28 12.79 0.20
N LEU A 180 7.31 13.56 0.69
CA LEU A 180 6.93 13.55 2.11
C LEU A 180 5.78 12.58 2.30
N CYS A 181 5.96 11.65 3.23
CA CYS A 181 5.11 10.47 3.36
C CYS A 181 4.47 10.35 4.73
N TYR A 182 3.31 9.71 4.80
CA TYR A 182 2.72 9.20 6.03
C TYR A 182 2.59 7.67 5.93
N ASN A 183 3.23 6.94 6.85
CA ASN A 183 3.30 5.47 6.82
C ASN A 183 3.70 4.91 5.44
N GLY A 184 4.65 5.56 4.77
CA GLY A 184 5.14 5.17 3.43
C GLY A 184 4.26 5.60 2.25
N ASN A 185 3.09 6.22 2.49
CA ASN A 185 2.23 6.74 1.42
C ASN A 185 2.55 8.20 1.12
N HIS A 186 2.55 8.57 -0.15
CA HIS A 186 2.92 9.92 -0.59
C HIS A 186 1.85 10.96 -0.24
N VAL A 187 2.25 12.01 0.46
CA VAL A 187 1.37 13.13 0.88
C VAL A 187 1.72 14.40 0.11
N MET A 188 3.03 14.67 -0.05
CA MET A 188 3.54 15.82 -0.81
C MET A 188 4.72 15.40 -1.67
N PHE A 189 4.87 16.08 -2.79
CA PHE A 189 6.04 16.01 -3.66
C PHE A 189 6.81 17.33 -3.55
N VAL A 190 8.12 17.26 -3.34
CA VAL A 190 9.00 18.43 -3.30
C VAL A 190 9.92 18.38 -4.51
N ASP A 191 9.77 19.33 -5.43
CA ASP A 191 10.68 19.52 -6.57
C ASP A 191 11.92 20.28 -6.12
N LEU A 192 13.09 19.71 -6.39
CA LEU A 192 14.41 20.24 -6.04
C LEU A 192 15.19 20.73 -7.26
N ARG A 193 14.61 20.66 -8.47
CA ARG A 193 15.28 21.07 -9.73
C ARG A 193 15.31 22.58 -9.94
N ALA A 194 14.40 23.30 -9.30
CA ALA A 194 14.40 24.76 -9.30
C ALA A 194 15.48 25.30 -8.35
N GLU A 195 15.77 26.60 -8.44
CA GLU A 195 16.57 27.30 -7.42
C GLU A 195 15.78 27.36 -6.10
N GLY A 196 15.76 26.26 -5.35
CA GLY A 196 14.99 26.13 -4.12
C GLY A 196 14.16 24.85 -4.04
N ARG A 197 13.09 24.89 -3.24
CA ARG A 197 12.19 23.75 -3.01
C ARG A 197 10.78 24.14 -3.36
N THR A 198 10.15 23.41 -4.29
CA THR A 198 8.75 23.66 -4.65
C THR A 198 7.86 22.50 -4.23
N TYR A 199 6.89 22.80 -3.38
CA TYR A 199 5.95 21.84 -2.83
C TYR A 199 4.74 21.68 -3.72
N TYR A 200 4.32 20.43 -3.88
CA TYR A 200 3.09 20.02 -4.53
C TYR A 200 2.35 19.00 -3.65
N SER A 201 1.03 18.97 -3.70
CA SER A 201 0.23 17.91 -3.10
C SER A 201 0.34 16.62 -3.90
N CYS A 202 0.02 15.49 -3.27
CA CYS A 202 -0.20 14.23 -3.98
C CYS A 202 -1.70 13.90 -4.13
N ASN A 203 -2.05 13.20 -5.21
CA ASN A 203 -3.40 12.63 -5.41
C ASN A 203 -3.53 11.28 -4.65
N ALA A 204 -4.68 10.60 -4.77
CA ALA A 204 -4.95 9.34 -4.07
C ALA A 204 -4.07 8.17 -4.55
N GLN A 205 -3.45 8.30 -5.73
CA GLN A 205 -2.50 7.35 -6.30
C GLN A 205 -1.07 7.63 -5.85
N GLY A 206 -0.83 8.72 -5.10
CA GLY A 206 0.48 9.13 -4.64
C GLY A 206 1.29 9.92 -5.67
N GLU A 207 0.66 10.41 -6.73
CA GLU A 207 1.31 11.17 -7.80
C GLU A 207 1.23 12.68 -7.52
N LYS A 208 2.22 13.43 -8.01
CA LYS A 208 2.25 14.90 -7.94
C LYS A 208 0.99 15.51 -8.59
N ASP A 209 0.31 16.40 -7.89
CA ASP A 209 -0.95 17.02 -8.32
C ASP A 209 -0.89 18.56 -8.35
N ARG A 210 -1.12 19.25 -7.23
CA ARG A 210 -1.28 20.71 -7.21
C ARG A 210 -0.14 21.42 -6.54
N TYR A 211 0.27 22.54 -7.13
CA TYR A 211 1.24 23.46 -6.54
C TYR A 211 0.76 24.00 -5.18
N ILE A 212 1.69 24.05 -4.23
CA ILE A 212 1.48 24.59 -2.87
C ILE A 212 2.25 25.90 -2.72
N ARG A 213 3.59 25.85 -2.83
CA ARG A 213 4.50 26.99 -2.63
C ARG A 213 5.94 26.63 -3.01
N SER A 214 6.73 27.63 -3.39
CA SER A 214 8.19 27.58 -3.49
C SER A 214 8.88 28.32 -2.33
N TYR A 215 10.03 27.81 -1.91
CA TYR A 215 10.96 28.40 -0.93
C TYR A 215 12.36 28.54 -1.51
#